data_AF-A0A7S4QBN1-F1
#
_entry.id   AF-A0A7S4QBN1-F1
#
_cell.length_a   1.000
_cell.length_b   1.000
_cell.length_c   1.000
_cell.angle_alpha   90.00
_cell.angle_beta   90.00
_cell.angle_gamma   90.00
#
_symmetry.space_group_name_H-M   'P 1'
#
loop_
_entity.id
_entity.type
_entity.pdbx_description
1 polymer ?
#
loop_
_entity_poly.entity_id
_entity_poly.type
_entity_poly.pdbx_seq_one_letter_code
_entity_poly.pdbx_strand_id
1 'polypeptide(L)'
;VDEKAIADLNDLGFNSVRVPFNYKLFYSGGQIVDDGFEFFDRVIEWCRNYGMYVLLDMHGAPGYQNPGDHCDNVDSNANQPRDTVKFWDGDNVQLTSSIWRHIALRYHNEPVVWGYDLINEPVPQAGREFE
;
A
#
# COMPACT_ATOMS: atom_id res chain seq x y z
N VAL A 1 -11.71 -10.67 1.22
CA VAL A 1 -11.09 -11.37 0.07
C VAL A 1 -10.68 -12.75 0.56
N ASP A 2 -10.96 -13.78 -0.21
CA ASP A 2 -10.57 -15.16 0.05
C ASP A 2 -9.98 -15.80 -1.21
N GLU A 3 -9.57 -17.06 -1.12
CA GLU A 3 -9.01 -17.80 -2.26
C GLU A 3 -9.97 -17.90 -3.44
N LYS A 4 -11.28 -18.04 -3.18
CA LYS A 4 -12.30 -18.13 -4.23
C LYS A 4 -12.29 -16.88 -5.09
N ALA A 5 -12.11 -15.69 -4.50
CA ALA A 5 -12.01 -14.45 -5.27
C ALA A 5 -10.83 -14.46 -6.26
N ILE A 6 -9.69 -15.06 -5.89
CA ILE A 6 -8.53 -15.18 -6.78
C ILE A 6 -8.81 -16.18 -7.90
N ALA A 7 -9.43 -17.32 -7.58
CA ALA A 7 -9.87 -18.30 -8.58
C ALA A 7 -10.83 -17.68 -9.60
N ASP A 8 -11.85 -16.96 -9.12
CA ASP A 8 -12.84 -16.30 -9.98
C ASP A 8 -12.18 -15.27 -10.91
N LEU A 9 -11.19 -14.51 -10.44
CA LEU A 9 -10.43 -13.57 -11.27
C LEU A 9 -9.60 -14.31 -12.34
N ASN A 10 -8.98 -15.43 -11.98
CA ASN A 10 -8.23 -16.25 -12.94
C ASN A 10 -9.15 -16.83 -14.03
N ASP A 11 -10.33 -17.33 -13.67
CA ASP A 11 -11.35 -17.85 -14.60
C ASP A 11 -11.84 -16.78 -15.58
N LEU A 12 -11.85 -15.51 -15.16
CA LEU A 12 -12.17 -14.36 -16.01
C LEU A 12 -11.00 -13.93 -16.92
N GLY A 13 -9.83 -14.57 -16.80
CA GLY A 13 -8.65 -14.29 -17.61
C GLY A 13 -7.72 -13.20 -17.08
N PHE A 14 -7.91 -12.74 -15.83
CA PHE A 14 -6.95 -11.85 -15.18
C PHE A 14 -5.68 -12.60 -14.79
N ASN A 15 -4.54 -11.92 -14.83
CA ASN A 15 -3.22 -12.50 -14.52
C ASN A 15 -2.56 -11.89 -13.28
N SER A 16 -3.17 -10.86 -12.69
CA SER A 16 -2.59 -10.15 -11.55
C SER A 16 -3.65 -9.44 -10.71
N VAL A 17 -3.30 -9.14 -9.47
CA VAL A 17 -4.07 -8.32 -8.55
C VAL A 17 -3.20 -7.20 -7.97
N ARG A 18 -3.78 -6.01 -7.82
CA ARG A 18 -3.20 -4.88 -7.08
C ARG A 18 -3.81 -4.88 -5.68
N VAL A 19 -2.98 -4.98 -4.65
CA VAL A 19 -3.38 -5.15 -3.26
C VAL A 19 -3.08 -3.86 -2.50
N PRO A 20 -4.07 -2.94 -2.39
CA PRO A 20 -3.93 -1.75 -1.57
C PRO A 20 -3.86 -2.12 -0.09
N PHE A 21 -2.95 -1.49 0.64
CA PHE A 21 -2.82 -1.65 2.08
C PHE A 21 -2.52 -0.34 2.81
N ASN A 22 -2.87 -0.29 4.09
CA ASN A 22 -2.55 0.82 4.97
C ASN A 22 -1.25 0.52 5.74
N TYR A 23 -0.36 1.51 5.87
CA TYR A 23 0.90 1.38 6.60
C TYR A 23 0.74 0.88 8.04
N LYS A 24 -0.43 1.10 8.67
CA LYS A 24 -0.76 0.63 10.02
C LYS A 24 -0.73 -0.89 10.16
N LEU A 25 -0.81 -1.67 9.07
CA LEU A 25 -0.55 -3.11 9.11
C LEU A 25 0.90 -3.45 9.52
N PHE A 26 1.82 -2.51 9.34
CA PHE A 26 3.25 -2.69 9.63
C PHE A 26 3.77 -1.66 10.63
N TYR A 27 2.88 -0.88 11.26
CA TYR A 27 3.27 0.13 12.24
C TYR A 27 2.23 0.28 13.34
N SER A 28 2.61 -0.03 14.57
CA SER A 28 1.74 0.03 15.75
C SER A 28 2.55 0.42 16.98
N GLY A 29 1.97 1.24 17.88
CA GLY A 29 2.62 1.64 19.12
C GLY A 29 3.96 2.38 18.94
N GLY A 30 4.18 3.02 17.79
CA GLY A 30 5.45 3.69 17.48
C GLY A 30 6.55 2.78 16.94
N GLN A 31 6.24 1.52 16.63
CA GLN A 31 7.19 0.50 16.22
C GLN A 31 6.75 -0.15 14.90
N ILE A 32 7.72 -0.63 14.12
CA ILE A 32 7.44 -1.51 12.98
C ILE A 32 7.04 -2.88 13.51
N VAL A 33 5.97 -3.44 12.96
CA VAL A 33 5.39 -4.74 13.37
C VAL A 33 5.16 -5.65 12.16
N ASP A 34 4.92 -6.93 12.42
CA ASP A 34 4.78 -7.98 11.41
C ASP A 34 3.32 -8.31 11.06
N ASP A 35 2.34 -7.65 11.69
CA ASP A 35 0.91 -7.98 11.64
C ASP A 35 0.39 -8.10 10.18
N GLY A 36 0.88 -7.27 9.27
CA GLY A 36 0.51 -7.25 7.86
C GLY A 36 0.93 -8.49 7.06
N PHE A 37 1.97 -9.21 7.50
CA PHE A 37 2.51 -10.34 6.73
C PHE A 37 1.54 -11.50 6.62
N GLU A 38 0.71 -11.76 7.64
CA GLU A 38 -0.31 -12.83 7.55
C GLU A 38 -1.28 -12.60 6.38
N PHE A 39 -1.63 -11.34 6.10
CA PHE A 39 -2.52 -10.99 4.99
C PHE A 39 -1.81 -11.12 3.63
N PHE A 40 -0.58 -10.63 3.55
CA PHE A 40 0.21 -10.71 2.31
C PHE A 40 0.54 -12.15 1.96
N ASP A 41 1.02 -12.94 2.92
CA ASP A 41 1.37 -14.35 2.72
C ASP A 41 0.17 -15.15 2.20
N ARG A 42 -1.03 -14.92 2.76
CA ARG A 42 -2.27 -15.56 2.27
C ARG A 42 -2.58 -15.19 0.82
N VAL A 43 -2.56 -13.91 0.47
CA VAL A 43 -2.92 -13.46 -0.88
C VAL A 43 -1.87 -13.91 -1.90
N ILE A 44 -0.59 -13.91 -1.52
CA ILE A 44 0.53 -14.40 -2.34
C ILE A 44 0.37 -15.89 -2.59
N GLU A 45 0.02 -16.67 -1.57
CA GLU A 45 -0.17 -18.12 -1.72
C GLU A 45 -1.37 -18.45 -2.60
N TRP A 46 -2.50 -17.75 -2.43
CA TRP A 46 -3.63 -17.90 -3.35
C TRP A 46 -3.22 -17.55 -4.77
N CYS A 47 -2.55 -16.41 -4.99
CA CYS A 47 -2.10 -16.02 -6.32
C CYS A 47 -1.14 -17.05 -6.94
N ARG A 48 -0.25 -17.65 -6.13
CA ARG A 48 0.64 -18.74 -6.57
C ARG A 48 -0.14 -19.93 -7.10
N ASN A 49 -1.19 -20.37 -6.40
CA ASN A 49 -1.99 -21.53 -6.77
C ASN A 49 -2.69 -21.37 -8.12
N TYR A 50 -3.03 -20.14 -8.50
CA TYR A 50 -3.72 -19.83 -9.76
C TYR A 50 -2.80 -19.18 -10.82
N GLY A 51 -1.49 -19.12 -10.59
CA GLY A 51 -0.54 -18.50 -11.52
C GLY A 51 -0.78 -17.01 -11.74
N MET A 52 -1.32 -16.32 -10.73
CA MET A 52 -1.53 -14.87 -10.73
C MET A 52 -0.38 -14.15 -10.02
N TYR A 53 -0.16 -12.88 -10.34
CA TYR A 53 0.85 -12.03 -9.71
C TYR A 53 0.25 -10.99 -8.76
N VAL A 54 1.01 -10.55 -7.75
CA VAL A 54 0.63 -9.53 -6.77
C VAL A 54 1.46 -8.26 -6.96
N LEU A 55 0.79 -7.11 -7.07
CA LEU A 55 1.41 -5.79 -6.88
C LEU A 55 0.96 -5.23 -5.53
N LEU A 56 1.92 -4.94 -4.66
CA LEU A 56 1.66 -4.36 -3.34
C LEU A 56 1.60 -2.84 -3.47
N ASP A 57 0.53 -2.23 -2.97
CA ASP A 57 0.25 -0.80 -3.11
C ASP A 57 0.06 -0.14 -1.75
N MET A 58 0.98 0.74 -1.34
CA MET A 58 0.80 1.51 -0.11
C MET A 58 -0.23 2.60 -0.37
N HIS A 59 -1.46 2.31 0.02
CA HIS A 59 -2.64 3.11 -0.28
C HIS A 59 -2.95 4.14 0.81
N GLY A 60 -2.55 3.86 2.05
CA GLY A 60 -2.54 4.83 3.15
C GLY A 60 -1.15 4.92 3.73
N ALA A 61 -0.47 6.05 3.51
CA ALA A 61 0.86 6.33 4.03
C ALA A 61 0.80 7.16 5.33
N PRO A 62 1.83 7.13 6.18
CA PRO A 62 1.97 8.05 7.32
C PRO A 62 1.69 9.50 6.94
N GLY A 63 0.81 10.16 7.69
CA GLY A 63 0.47 11.57 7.45
C GLY A 63 -0.44 11.84 6.25
N TYR A 64 -1.00 10.83 5.59
CA TYR A 64 -1.94 10.98 4.46
C TYR A 64 -1.31 11.67 3.25
N GLN A 65 -1.09 10.91 2.19
CA GLN A 65 -0.42 11.40 0.99
C GLN A 65 -1.31 12.22 0.06
N ASN A 66 -2.63 12.25 0.30
CA ASN A 66 -3.59 13.01 -0.48
C ASN A 66 -4.79 13.44 0.41
N PRO A 67 -5.65 14.36 -0.07
CA PRO A 67 -6.81 14.83 0.69
C PRO A 67 -8.01 13.86 0.67
N GLY A 68 -7.88 12.71 0.02
CA GLY A 68 -8.93 11.71 -0.14
C GLY A 68 -9.11 10.84 1.09
N ASP A 69 -10.35 10.38 1.32
CA ASP A 69 -10.67 9.45 2.42
C ASP A 69 -10.02 8.07 2.22
N HIS A 70 -9.78 7.66 0.98
CA HIS A 70 -9.15 6.38 0.63
C HIS A 70 -7.71 6.23 1.15
N CYS A 71 -7.00 7.32 1.44
CA CYS A 71 -5.69 7.24 2.12
C CYS A 71 -5.78 7.27 3.66
N ASP A 72 -6.98 7.12 4.21
CA ASP A 72 -7.32 7.21 5.64
C ASP A 72 -7.20 8.64 6.21
N ASN A 73 -7.25 9.66 5.35
CA ASN A 73 -7.23 11.06 5.76
C ASN A 73 -8.50 11.43 6.54
N VAL A 74 -8.35 11.60 7.86
CA VAL A 74 -9.46 11.92 8.76
C VAL A 74 -10.03 13.32 8.57
N ASP A 75 -9.29 14.22 7.91
CA ASP A 75 -9.71 15.59 7.61
C ASP A 75 -10.22 15.74 6.16
N SER A 76 -10.42 14.62 5.45
CA SER A 76 -11.00 14.56 4.11
C SER A 76 -12.42 15.13 4.06
N ASN A 77 -12.76 15.80 2.96
CA ASN A 77 -14.12 16.22 2.64
C ASN A 77 -14.30 16.45 1.13
N ALA A 78 -15.52 16.84 0.72
CA ALA A 78 -15.87 17.05 -0.68
C ALA A 78 -15.00 18.09 -1.41
N ASN A 79 -14.37 19.01 -0.69
CA ASN A 79 -13.48 20.01 -1.29
C ASN A 79 -12.04 19.53 -1.45
N GLN A 80 -11.71 18.32 -0.95
CA GLN A 80 -10.37 17.72 -1.06
C GLN A 80 -9.25 18.71 -0.66
N PRO A 81 -9.26 19.21 0.58
CA PRO A 81 -8.39 20.30 1.04
C PRO A 81 -6.91 19.86 1.09
N ARG A 82 -6.08 20.41 0.19
CA ARG A 82 -4.67 19.99 0.02
C ARG A 82 -3.80 20.24 1.26
N ASP A 83 -4.17 21.18 2.13
CA ASP A 83 -3.46 21.49 3.37
C ASP A 83 -3.60 20.40 4.45
N THR A 84 -4.50 19.43 4.25
CA THR A 84 -4.61 18.23 5.10
C THR A 84 -3.57 17.15 4.77
N VAL A 85 -2.84 17.28 3.66
CA VAL A 85 -1.76 16.37 3.29
C VAL A 85 -0.56 16.62 4.20
N LYS A 86 -0.21 15.66 5.05
CA LYS A 86 0.93 15.72 6.00
C LYS A 86 2.03 14.73 5.68
N PHE A 87 1.90 13.93 4.61
CA PHE A 87 2.93 12.95 4.21
C PHE A 87 4.33 13.55 4.05
N TRP A 88 4.42 14.82 3.65
CA TRP A 88 5.69 15.51 3.45
C TRP A 88 6.25 16.21 4.70
N ASP A 89 5.52 16.16 5.81
CA ASP A 89 5.89 16.81 7.05
C ASP A 89 6.67 15.83 7.95
N GLY A 90 7.59 16.37 8.76
CA GLY A 90 8.34 15.59 9.74
C GLY A 90 9.05 14.37 9.15
N ASP A 91 8.91 13.23 9.82
CA ASP A 91 9.57 11.97 9.46
C ASP A 91 8.67 11.01 8.65
N ASN A 92 7.51 11.45 8.14
CA ASN A 92 6.53 10.58 7.49
C ASN A 92 7.10 9.84 6.26
N VAL A 93 7.90 10.53 5.43
CA VAL A 93 8.61 9.91 4.30
C VAL A 93 9.64 8.87 4.77
N GLN A 94 10.36 9.13 5.86
CA GLN A 94 11.36 8.21 6.40
C GLN A 94 10.71 6.98 7.03
N LEU A 95 9.59 7.16 7.74
CA LEU A 95 8.78 6.08 8.27
C LEU A 95 8.24 5.19 7.15
N THR A 96 7.72 5.80 6.09
CA THR A 96 7.26 5.11 4.88
C THR A 96 8.35 4.26 4.26
N SER A 97 9.53 4.86 4.06
CA SER A 97 10.72 4.16 3.55
C SER A 97 11.15 2.99 4.44
N SER A 98 11.08 3.16 5.77
CA SER A 98 11.42 2.12 6.74
C SER A 98 10.44 0.95 6.69
N ILE A 99 9.13 1.22 6.57
CA ILE A 99 8.09 0.20 6.40
C ILE A 99 8.30 -0.56 5.08
N TRP A 100 8.56 0.16 3.98
CA TRP A 100 8.85 -0.49 2.70
C TRP A 100 10.10 -1.36 2.76
N ARG A 101 11.16 -0.91 3.44
CA ARG A 101 12.37 -1.73 3.65
C ARG A 101 12.04 -3.01 4.40
N HIS A 102 11.20 -2.94 5.43
CA HIS A 102 10.75 -4.11 6.18
C HIS A 102 10.01 -5.13 5.31
N ILE A 103 9.07 -4.65 4.48
CA ILE A 103 8.32 -5.48 3.53
C ILE A 103 9.26 -6.09 2.48
N ALA A 104 10.12 -5.27 1.87
CA ALA A 104 11.05 -5.70 0.82
C ALA A 104 12.04 -6.74 1.34
N LEU A 105 12.52 -6.63 2.58
CA LEU A 105 13.39 -7.63 3.20
C LEU A 105 12.75 -9.03 3.29
N ARG A 106 11.41 -9.12 3.38
CA ARG A 106 10.71 -10.41 3.36
C ARG A 106 10.49 -10.93 1.93
N TYR A 107 10.08 -10.06 1.01
CA TYR A 107 9.58 -10.47 -0.31
C TYR A 107 10.56 -10.22 -1.47
N HIS A 108 11.80 -9.79 -1.24
CA HIS A 108 12.76 -9.50 -2.32
C HIS A 108 13.05 -10.67 -3.28
N ASN A 109 12.84 -11.91 -2.83
CA ASN A 109 13.02 -13.13 -3.62
C ASN A 109 11.69 -13.82 -3.93
N GLU A 110 10.55 -13.20 -3.65
CA GLU A 110 9.23 -13.79 -3.90
C GLU A 110 8.78 -13.51 -5.35
N PRO A 111 8.79 -14.50 -6.25
CA PRO A 111 8.47 -14.28 -7.66
C PRO A 111 7.00 -13.92 -7.94
N VAL A 112 6.08 -14.19 -7.01
CA VAL A 112 4.66 -13.81 -7.17
C VAL A 112 4.48 -12.31 -6.96
N VAL A 113 5.31 -11.66 -6.15
CA VAL A 113 5.30 -10.20 -6.00
C VAL A 113 6.03 -9.59 -7.19
N TRP A 114 5.29 -9.10 -8.17
CA TRP A 114 5.85 -8.57 -9.41
C TRP A 114 6.18 -7.08 -9.34
N GLY A 115 5.61 -6.37 -8.37
CA GLY A 115 5.79 -4.93 -8.26
C GLY A 115 5.39 -4.35 -6.91
N TYR A 116 5.95 -3.18 -6.64
CA TYR A 116 5.70 -2.37 -5.46
C TYR A 116 5.31 -0.97 -5.92
N ASP A 117 4.04 -0.61 -5.71
CA ASP A 117 3.55 0.75 -5.90
C ASP A 117 3.78 1.53 -4.61
N LEU A 118 4.89 2.28 -4.62
CA LEU A 118 5.48 2.83 -3.40
C LEU A 118 4.53 3.77 -2.66
N ILE A 119 3.64 4.45 -3.38
CA ILE A 119 2.70 5.39 -2.80
C ILE A 119 1.55 5.67 -3.77
N ASN A 120 0.32 5.37 -3.36
CA ASN A 120 -0.87 5.65 -4.17
C ASN A 120 -1.19 7.16 -4.23
N GLU A 121 -1.28 7.71 -5.43
CA GLU A 121 -1.82 9.05 -5.73
C GLU A 121 -1.29 10.16 -4.80
N PRO A 122 0.04 10.33 -4.65
CA PRO A 122 0.57 11.40 -3.81
C PRO A 122 0.26 12.77 -4.40
N VAL A 123 -0.16 13.69 -3.54
CA VAL A 123 -0.31 15.10 -3.88
C VAL A 123 0.98 15.82 -3.48
N PRO A 124 1.71 16.47 -4.40
CA PRO A 124 2.93 17.20 -4.06
C PRO A 124 2.69 18.33 -3.06
N GLN A 125 3.75 18.70 -2.32
CA GLN A 125 3.77 19.92 -1.52
C GLN A 125 3.34 21.13 -2.35
N ALA A 126 2.63 22.07 -1.72
CA ALA A 126 2.29 23.33 -2.34
C ALA A 126 3.55 24.04 -2.88
N GLY A 127 3.53 24.43 -4.15
CA GLY A 127 4.67 25.05 -4.84
C GLY A 127 5.65 24.08 -5.50
N ARG A 128 5.41 22.76 -5.45
CA ARG A 128 6.20 21.73 -6.16
C ARG A 128 5.37 20.97 -7.20
N GLU A 129 4.30 21.57 -7.72
CA GLU A 129 3.37 20.90 -8.64
C GLU A 129 3.92 20.73 -10.07
N PHE A 130 5.00 21.42 -10.42
CA PHE A 130 5.53 21.52 -11.79
C PHE A 130 7.02 21.19 -11.93
N GLU A 131 7.64 20.61 -10.89
CA GLU A 131 9.03 20.11 -10.97
C GLU A 131 9.12 18.76 -11.70
#